data_AF-A0A955ZP38-F1
#
_entry.id   AF-A0A955ZP38-F1
#
_cell.length_a   1.000
_cell.length_b   1.000
_cell.length_c   1.000
_cell.angle_alpha   90.00
_cell.angle_beta   90.00
_cell.angle_gamma   90.00
#
_symmetry.space_group_name_H-M   'P 1'
#
loop_
_entity.id
_entity.type
_entity.pdbx_description
1 polymer ?
#
loop_
_entity_poly.entity_id
_entity_poly.type
_entity_poly.pdbx_seq_one_letter_code
_entity_poly.pdbx_strand_id
1 'polypeptide(L)'
;MGYRTFQPGAAPDSPAWGQAMAGLGGHMVQSRVKGILFFNGLPFMDLFGAARLDEVGGLKRGYSRGISGLESLLALLRPATNGICRPEDSIHPPAANDEPTHQRLDVLAQEIGNFSSSYVRKFELALTQGSDQSIPCGRYLWSSINHHVGRVEAAMHFLMFLRNWVSGLNLTRDDRLLLVGHGHAGQVLALLSNILTKGESEMRARVFEILAKYWQACPSAERSVEQLEHLYGLVMDQTVLKGVTVDVVTLGTSVRYGWDTDGVGHLLHFVNHREIRTDGKRWLAKMDLPQIAWEMPYQAGGDYVQQLAVAGTDMVPNTPEAEQANVDFREIFEPYDGFERWLECTRRATRCANDGQCLLVEYGVQAEESPRQQLFGHACYTQSRAMLFLATEIAQAFYSQKSS
;
A
#
# COMPACT_ATOMS: atom_id res chain seq x y z
N MET A 1 -15.86 8.51 -7.92
CA MET A 1 -15.67 8.50 -6.45
C MET A 1 -16.96 8.03 -5.82
N GLY A 2 -16.92 6.97 -5.00
CA GLY A 2 -18.07 6.47 -4.26
C GLY A 2 -17.88 6.66 -2.77
N TYR A 3 -18.96 6.97 -2.04
CA TYR A 3 -18.98 6.98 -0.58
C TYR A 3 -19.73 5.74 -0.08
N ARG A 4 -19.21 5.08 0.95
CA ARG A 4 -19.80 3.88 1.57
C ARG A 4 -19.75 3.99 3.08
N THR A 5 -20.80 3.52 3.73
CA THR A 5 -20.73 3.16 5.16
C THR A 5 -20.26 1.71 5.24
N PHE A 6 -19.29 1.43 6.09
CA PHE A 6 -18.81 0.08 6.29
C PHE A 6 -19.93 -0.82 6.83
N GLN A 7 -20.26 -1.85 6.07
CA GLN A 7 -21.15 -2.92 6.50
C GLN A 7 -20.37 -4.23 6.40
N PRO A 8 -19.99 -4.86 7.52
CA PRO A 8 -19.15 -6.06 7.50
C PRO A 8 -19.81 -7.25 6.79
N GLY A 9 -21.14 -7.21 6.62
CA GLY A 9 -21.93 -8.33 6.11
C GLY A 9 -22.09 -9.43 7.16
N ALA A 10 -22.22 -10.67 6.70
CA ALA A 10 -22.27 -11.83 7.58
C ALA A 10 -20.94 -12.00 8.35
N ALA A 11 -21.01 -12.48 9.60
CA ALA A 11 -19.82 -12.67 10.42
C ALA A 11 -18.87 -13.70 9.78
N PRO A 12 -17.54 -13.47 9.81
CA PRO A 12 -16.56 -14.44 9.33
C PRO A 12 -16.81 -15.84 9.90
N ASP A 13 -16.55 -16.87 9.09
CA ASP A 13 -16.72 -18.28 9.43
C ASP A 13 -18.19 -18.75 9.63
N SER A 14 -19.18 -17.86 9.49
CA SER A 14 -20.59 -18.27 9.47
C SER A 14 -21.00 -18.91 8.14
N PRO A 15 -22.03 -19.79 8.12
CA PRO A 15 -22.52 -20.38 6.87
C PRO A 15 -22.95 -19.35 5.82
N ALA A 16 -23.59 -18.26 6.25
CA ALA A 16 -24.00 -17.17 5.36
C ALA A 16 -22.79 -16.41 4.77
N TRP A 17 -21.73 -16.25 5.54
CA TRP A 17 -20.49 -15.65 5.07
C TRP A 17 -19.77 -16.54 4.06
N GLY A 18 -19.66 -17.84 4.33
CA GLY A 18 -19.08 -18.80 3.40
C GLY A 18 -19.84 -18.85 2.06
N GLN A 19 -21.18 -18.86 2.10
CA GLN A 19 -22.00 -18.79 0.89
C GLN A 19 -21.79 -17.49 0.10
N ALA A 20 -21.71 -16.35 0.77
CA ALA A 20 -21.48 -15.06 0.12
C ALA A 20 -20.09 -15.00 -0.53
N MET A 21 -19.05 -15.42 0.18
CA MET A 21 -17.68 -15.50 -0.35
C MET A 21 -17.56 -16.47 -1.53
N ALA A 22 -18.20 -17.65 -1.46
CA ALA A 22 -18.22 -18.60 -2.56
C ALA A 22 -18.85 -18.02 -3.83
N GLY A 23 -19.96 -17.26 -3.68
CA GLY A 23 -20.58 -16.55 -4.79
C GLY A 23 -19.64 -15.53 -5.45
N LEU A 24 -18.90 -14.77 -4.64
CA LEU A 24 -17.87 -13.84 -5.12
C LEU A 24 -16.72 -14.57 -5.82
N GLY A 25 -16.27 -15.70 -5.29
CA GLY A 25 -15.26 -16.55 -5.91
C GLY A 25 -15.71 -17.05 -7.28
N GLY A 26 -16.96 -17.49 -7.41
CA GLY A 26 -17.57 -17.84 -8.69
C GLY A 26 -17.53 -16.70 -9.72
N HIS A 27 -17.86 -15.46 -9.31
CA HIS A 27 -17.78 -14.29 -10.19
C HIS A 27 -16.35 -13.96 -10.61
N MET A 28 -15.38 -14.07 -9.69
CA MET A 28 -13.95 -13.84 -9.98
C MET A 28 -13.41 -14.90 -10.96
N VAL A 29 -13.76 -16.16 -10.77
CA VAL A 29 -13.42 -17.26 -11.70
C VAL A 29 -14.00 -17.00 -13.09
N GLN A 30 -15.27 -16.61 -13.19
CA GLN A 30 -15.92 -16.27 -14.46
C GLN A 30 -15.24 -15.08 -15.16
N SER A 31 -14.70 -14.15 -14.37
CA SER A 31 -13.92 -13.01 -14.86
C SER A 31 -12.45 -13.33 -15.10
N ARG A 32 -12.08 -14.61 -15.04
CA ARG A 32 -10.74 -15.15 -15.31
C ARG A 32 -9.66 -14.68 -14.32
N VAL A 33 -10.05 -14.37 -13.08
CA VAL A 33 -9.07 -14.18 -12.00
C VAL A 33 -8.44 -15.53 -11.66
N LYS A 34 -7.11 -15.63 -11.79
CA LYS A 34 -6.33 -16.87 -11.60
C LYS A 34 -5.46 -16.87 -10.36
N GLY A 35 -5.34 -15.74 -9.67
CA GLY A 35 -4.58 -15.65 -8.43
C GLY A 35 -4.82 -14.31 -7.75
N ILE A 36 -4.76 -14.33 -6.42
CA ILE A 36 -4.92 -13.14 -5.58
C ILE A 36 -3.70 -13.05 -4.67
N LEU A 37 -3.02 -11.91 -4.67
CA LEU A 37 -1.84 -11.70 -3.85
C LEU A 37 -2.04 -10.50 -2.93
N PHE A 38 -1.97 -10.76 -1.63
CA PHE A 38 -1.99 -9.75 -0.60
C PHE A 38 -0.58 -9.18 -0.39
N PHE A 39 -0.46 -7.87 -0.34
CA PHE A 39 0.82 -7.18 -0.29
C PHE A 39 0.84 -6.16 0.84
N ASN A 40 1.68 -6.37 1.86
CA ASN A 40 1.83 -5.45 2.99
C ASN A 40 3.30 -5.26 3.38
N GLY A 41 3.56 -4.19 4.14
CA GLY A 41 4.83 -3.98 4.83
C GLY A 41 4.72 -4.29 6.32
N LEU A 42 5.75 -3.90 7.07
CA LEU A 42 5.73 -3.91 8.53
C LEU A 42 4.82 -2.78 9.04
N PRO A 43 3.85 -3.08 9.93
CA PRO A 43 2.96 -2.06 10.48
C PRO A 43 3.60 -1.26 11.63
N PHE A 44 4.57 -1.83 12.34
CA PHE A 44 5.18 -1.23 13.54
C PHE A 44 6.55 -0.61 13.25
N MET A 45 6.57 0.32 12.30
CA MET A 45 7.76 1.06 11.87
C MET A 45 7.49 2.57 11.87
N ASP A 46 8.42 3.37 11.32
CA ASP A 46 8.15 4.76 10.94
C ASP A 46 7.15 4.83 9.78
N LEU A 47 5.86 4.67 10.11
CA LEU A 47 4.74 4.72 9.18
C LEU A 47 4.57 6.11 8.55
N PHE A 48 5.10 7.16 9.15
CA PHE A 48 4.92 8.52 8.67
C PHE A 48 6.17 9.09 8.01
N GLY A 49 7.29 8.35 7.97
CA GLY A 49 8.57 8.88 7.49
C GLY A 49 8.99 10.15 8.23
N ALA A 50 8.74 10.21 9.55
CA ALA A 50 8.91 11.40 10.37
C ALA A 50 10.39 11.80 10.53
N ALA A 51 11.32 10.85 10.38
CA ALA A 51 12.76 11.12 10.48
C ALA A 51 13.21 12.26 9.55
N ARG A 52 12.71 12.29 8.31
CA ARG A 52 13.05 13.37 7.35
C ARG A 52 12.50 14.73 7.76
N LEU A 53 11.31 14.77 8.36
CA LEU A 53 10.71 16.02 8.84
C LEU A 53 11.55 16.65 9.96
N ASP A 54 12.22 15.83 10.77
CA ASP A 54 13.10 16.28 11.85
C ASP A 54 14.49 16.76 11.33
N GLU A 55 15.03 16.17 10.27
CA GLU A 55 16.35 16.54 9.71
C GLU A 55 16.32 17.79 8.82
N VAL A 56 15.32 17.94 7.94
CA VAL A 56 15.32 18.96 6.86
C VAL A 56 14.85 20.35 7.34
N GLY A 57 14.99 20.64 8.64
CA GLY A 57 15.08 22.02 9.12
C GLY A 57 13.78 22.83 9.19
N GLY A 58 12.59 22.24 8.98
CA GLY A 58 11.31 22.93 9.22
C GLY A 58 11.18 23.46 10.65
N LEU A 59 11.67 22.66 11.61
CA LEU A 59 11.73 22.97 13.03
C LEU A 59 12.89 23.91 13.41
N LYS A 60 14.09 23.64 12.88
CA LYS A 60 15.31 24.44 13.18
C LYS A 60 15.26 25.86 12.62
N ARG A 61 14.53 26.09 11.52
CA ARG A 61 14.38 27.41 10.88
C ARG A 61 13.17 28.22 11.39
N GLY A 62 12.41 27.67 12.34
CA GLY A 62 11.29 28.37 12.98
C GLY A 62 10.02 28.43 12.13
N TYR A 63 9.88 27.63 11.06
CA TYR A 63 8.64 27.55 10.28
C TYR A 63 7.46 27.01 11.08
N SER A 64 7.74 26.27 12.17
CA SER A 64 6.70 25.83 13.11
C SER A 64 6.17 26.94 14.02
N ARG A 65 6.90 28.08 14.17
CA ARG A 65 6.60 29.12 15.17
C ARG A 65 5.30 29.91 14.94
N GLY A 66 4.52 29.58 13.91
CA GLY A 66 3.22 30.18 13.63
C GLY A 66 2.06 29.20 13.44
N ILE A 67 2.29 27.88 13.56
CA ILE A 67 1.26 26.86 13.35
C ILE A 67 0.93 26.21 14.69
N SER A 68 -0.19 26.62 15.29
CA SER A 68 -0.67 26.07 16.55
C SER A 68 -0.84 24.55 16.47
N GLY A 69 -0.35 23.83 17.48
CA GLY A 69 -0.48 22.36 17.58
C GLY A 69 0.48 21.52 16.73
N LEU A 70 1.32 22.14 15.89
CA LEU A 70 2.22 21.41 15.00
C LEU A 70 3.26 20.55 15.73
N GLU A 71 3.84 21.01 16.83
CA GLU A 71 4.79 20.20 17.61
C GLU A 71 4.13 18.94 18.17
N SER A 72 2.90 19.07 18.66
CA SER A 72 2.13 17.94 19.18
C SER A 72 1.75 16.97 18.06
N LEU A 73 1.44 17.49 16.86
CA LEU A 73 1.24 16.66 15.67
C LEU A 73 2.51 15.89 15.31
N LEU A 74 3.66 16.56 15.18
CA LEU A 74 4.93 15.91 14.84
C LEU A 74 5.33 14.86 15.88
N ALA A 75 5.07 15.10 17.17
CA ALA A 75 5.25 14.09 18.20
C ALA A 75 4.39 12.83 17.97
N LEU A 76 3.19 12.95 17.41
CA LEU A 76 2.35 11.79 17.06
C LEU A 76 2.78 11.08 15.77
N LEU A 77 3.66 11.69 14.97
CA LEU A 77 4.21 11.03 13.77
C LEU A 77 5.47 10.23 14.11
N ARG A 78 6.27 10.71 15.06
CA ARG A 78 7.56 10.11 15.41
C ARG A 78 7.43 8.71 16.01
N PRO A 79 8.23 7.73 15.56
CA PRO A 79 8.26 6.38 16.13
C PRO A 79 8.46 6.35 17.65
N ALA A 80 9.26 7.28 18.19
CA ALA A 80 9.59 7.33 19.61
C ALA A 80 8.41 7.75 20.51
N THR A 81 7.40 8.42 19.97
CA THR A 81 6.33 9.07 20.76
C THR A 81 4.92 8.77 20.26
N ASN A 82 4.76 8.14 19.10
CA ASN A 82 3.46 7.84 18.50
C ASN A 82 2.74 6.63 19.15
N GLY A 83 3.43 5.87 20.01
CA GLY A 83 2.88 4.70 20.69
C GLY A 83 2.66 3.48 19.80
N ILE A 84 3.12 3.50 18.54
CA ILE A 84 3.05 2.39 17.59
C ILE A 84 4.26 1.50 17.73
N CYS A 85 5.47 2.03 17.61
CA CYS A 85 6.72 1.25 17.69
C CYS A 85 7.09 0.94 19.13
N ARG A 86 7.63 -0.25 19.38
CA ARG A 86 8.17 -0.63 20.69
C ARG A 86 9.61 -1.15 20.54
N PRO A 87 10.54 -0.79 21.45
CA PRO A 87 11.93 -1.24 21.38
C PRO A 87 12.10 -2.77 21.37
N GLU A 88 11.16 -3.49 21.98
CA GLU A 88 11.16 -4.95 22.08
C GLU A 88 10.55 -5.68 20.86
N ASP A 89 10.13 -4.96 19.82
CA ASP A 89 9.56 -5.57 18.62
C ASP A 89 10.59 -6.45 17.91
N SER A 90 10.24 -7.69 17.58
CA SER A 90 11.18 -8.69 17.09
C SER A 90 11.54 -8.58 15.59
N ILE A 91 10.97 -7.59 14.88
CA ILE A 91 11.12 -7.42 13.43
C ILE A 91 11.32 -5.94 13.12
N HIS A 92 12.33 -5.64 12.31
CA HIS A 92 12.64 -4.29 11.85
C HIS A 92 12.93 -4.32 10.34
N PRO A 93 12.74 -3.18 9.63
CA PRO A 93 13.22 -3.05 8.26
C PRO A 93 14.76 -3.22 8.16
N PRO A 94 15.29 -3.78 7.06
CA PRO A 94 14.55 -4.37 5.94
C PRO A 94 13.95 -5.73 6.30
N ALA A 95 12.65 -5.91 6.03
CA ALA A 95 11.98 -7.18 6.19
C ALA A 95 12.28 -8.15 5.03
N ALA A 96 12.49 -9.42 5.35
CA ALA A 96 12.58 -10.48 4.35
C ALA A 96 11.19 -11.06 4.03
N ASN A 97 10.93 -11.39 2.76
CA ASN A 97 9.74 -12.13 2.35
C ASN A 97 9.97 -13.65 2.52
N ASP A 98 10.07 -14.10 3.77
CA ASP A 98 10.28 -15.50 4.11
C ASP A 98 9.34 -16.00 5.21
N GLU A 99 9.21 -17.33 5.31
CA GLU A 99 8.32 -17.98 6.27
C GLU A 99 8.64 -17.64 7.74
N PRO A 100 9.91 -17.61 8.19
CA PRO A 100 10.23 -17.19 9.56
C PRO A 100 9.81 -15.75 9.89
N THR A 101 9.95 -14.82 8.95
CA THR A 101 9.53 -13.42 9.15
C THR A 101 8.02 -13.30 9.18
N HIS A 102 7.35 -14.00 8.27
CA HIS A 102 5.90 -14.17 8.23
C HIS A 102 5.31 -14.68 9.56
N GLN A 103 5.87 -15.76 10.12
CA GLN A 103 5.40 -16.33 11.39
C GLN A 103 5.58 -15.36 12.56
N ARG A 104 6.75 -14.71 12.65
CA ARG A 104 6.99 -13.70 13.68
C ARG A 104 6.02 -12.52 13.53
N LEU A 105 5.74 -12.09 12.30
CA LEU A 105 4.84 -10.97 12.04
C LEU A 105 3.39 -11.33 12.40
N ASP A 106 2.96 -12.56 12.13
CA ASP A 106 1.63 -13.03 12.52
C ASP A 106 1.44 -13.06 14.04
N VAL A 107 2.48 -13.44 14.79
CA VAL A 107 2.47 -13.38 16.25
C VAL A 107 2.46 -11.93 16.74
N LEU A 108 3.27 -11.06 16.14
CA LEU A 108 3.47 -9.68 16.59
C LEU A 108 2.28 -8.77 16.27
N ALA A 109 1.78 -8.81 15.04
CA ALA A 109 0.81 -7.88 14.51
C ALA A 109 -0.58 -8.49 14.32
N GLN A 110 -0.70 -9.83 14.28
CA GLN A 110 -1.95 -10.50 13.94
C GLN A 110 -2.52 -9.94 12.61
N GLU A 111 -3.67 -9.28 12.65
CA GLU A 111 -4.33 -8.63 11.50
C GLU A 111 -4.21 -7.10 11.52
N ILE A 112 -3.34 -6.53 12.34
CA ILE A 112 -3.12 -5.08 12.45
C ILE A 112 -2.11 -4.64 11.39
N GLY A 113 -2.60 -4.19 10.22
CA GLY A 113 -1.75 -3.84 9.08
C GLY A 113 -0.95 -5.02 8.50
N ASN A 114 -1.38 -6.25 8.78
CA ASN A 114 -0.76 -7.48 8.34
C ASN A 114 -1.82 -8.44 7.78
N PHE A 115 -1.60 -8.96 6.58
CA PHE A 115 -2.40 -10.07 6.06
C PHE A 115 -1.82 -11.37 6.58
N SER A 116 -2.28 -11.82 7.75
CA SER A 116 -1.73 -13.02 8.39
C SER A 116 -1.89 -14.28 7.53
N SER A 117 -1.07 -15.31 7.76
CA SER A 117 -1.26 -16.62 7.09
C SER A 117 -2.69 -17.16 7.31
N SER A 118 -3.27 -16.90 8.48
CA SER A 118 -4.65 -17.29 8.78
C SER A 118 -5.69 -16.50 7.98
N TYR A 119 -5.47 -15.19 7.77
CA TYR A 119 -6.32 -14.33 6.96
C TYR A 119 -6.34 -14.79 5.50
N VAL A 120 -5.15 -15.00 4.91
CA VAL A 120 -5.01 -15.40 3.50
C VAL A 120 -5.65 -16.77 3.25
N ARG A 121 -5.39 -17.73 4.11
CA ARG A 121 -5.98 -19.08 4.02
C ARG A 121 -7.50 -19.05 4.17
N LYS A 122 -8.02 -18.23 5.11
CA LYS A 122 -9.46 -18.05 5.30
C LYS A 122 -10.12 -17.47 4.05
N PHE A 123 -9.51 -16.46 3.45
CA PHE A 123 -9.96 -15.86 2.21
C PHE A 123 -10.04 -16.88 1.06
N GLU A 124 -8.96 -17.64 0.85
CA GLU A 124 -8.86 -18.67 -0.19
C GLU A 124 -9.93 -19.76 -0.05
N LEU A 125 -10.06 -20.34 1.15
CA LEU A 125 -11.03 -21.41 1.42
C LEU A 125 -12.47 -20.93 1.22
N ALA A 126 -12.76 -19.69 1.60
CA ALA A 126 -14.10 -19.13 1.48
C ALA A 126 -14.49 -18.82 0.03
N LEU A 127 -13.56 -18.37 -0.81
CA LEU A 127 -13.81 -18.16 -2.24
C LEU A 127 -14.04 -19.47 -3.00
N THR A 128 -13.46 -20.56 -2.54
CA THR A 128 -13.45 -21.86 -3.24
C THR A 128 -14.51 -22.83 -2.74
N GLN A 129 -15.24 -22.46 -1.68
CA GLN A 129 -16.26 -23.31 -1.09
C GLN A 129 -17.34 -23.70 -2.12
N GLY A 130 -17.43 -24.99 -2.44
CA GLY A 130 -18.42 -25.52 -3.38
C GLY A 130 -18.07 -25.38 -4.86
N SER A 131 -16.83 -25.05 -5.21
CA SER A 131 -16.32 -25.02 -6.59
C SER A 131 -15.11 -25.93 -6.76
N ASP A 132 -15.01 -26.60 -7.91
CA ASP A 132 -13.83 -27.39 -8.29
C ASP A 132 -12.67 -26.51 -8.78
N GLN A 133 -12.92 -25.21 -9.01
CA GLN A 133 -11.92 -24.25 -9.47
C GLN A 133 -11.43 -23.39 -8.30
N SER A 134 -10.15 -23.56 -7.95
CA SER A 134 -9.49 -22.78 -6.92
C SER A 134 -8.86 -21.50 -7.48
N ILE A 135 -8.96 -20.40 -6.73
CA ILE A 135 -8.18 -19.18 -6.94
C ILE A 135 -7.07 -19.17 -5.88
N PRO A 136 -5.83 -19.54 -6.22
CA PRO A 136 -4.74 -19.53 -5.26
C PRO A 136 -4.53 -18.13 -4.68
N CYS A 137 -4.49 -18.06 -3.36
CA CYS A 137 -4.21 -16.83 -2.64
C CYS A 137 -2.83 -16.89 -2.00
N GLY A 138 -2.07 -15.80 -2.08
CA GLY A 138 -0.76 -15.70 -1.45
C GLY A 138 -0.58 -14.37 -0.73
N ARG A 139 0.56 -14.22 -0.06
CA ARG A 139 1.02 -12.95 0.46
C ARG A 139 2.47 -12.67 0.11
N TYR A 140 2.79 -11.39 0.07
CA TYR A 140 4.15 -10.88 -0.09
C TYR A 140 4.41 -9.77 0.93
N LEU A 141 5.54 -9.85 1.62
CA LEU A 141 6.02 -8.83 2.56
C LEU A 141 7.20 -8.08 1.94
N TRP A 142 7.06 -6.77 1.67
CA TRP A 142 8.20 -5.99 1.19
C TRP A 142 9.08 -5.49 2.34
N SER A 143 10.30 -5.08 1.98
CA SER A 143 11.36 -4.64 2.88
C SER A 143 10.95 -3.54 3.86
N SER A 144 9.93 -2.75 3.55
CA SER A 144 9.48 -1.63 4.39
C SER A 144 10.53 -0.54 4.57
N ILE A 145 11.47 -0.44 3.62
CA ILE A 145 12.44 0.64 3.54
C ILE A 145 11.76 1.85 2.88
N ASN A 146 11.33 2.81 3.72
CA ASN A 146 10.49 3.94 3.32
C ASN A 146 11.27 5.13 2.75
N HIS A 147 12.13 4.90 1.76
CA HIS A 147 12.70 5.95 0.91
C HIS A 147 12.63 5.53 -0.56
N HIS A 148 12.82 6.45 -1.51
CA HIS A 148 12.62 6.19 -2.94
C HIS A 148 13.41 4.97 -3.43
N VAL A 149 14.73 4.89 -3.17
CA VAL A 149 15.52 3.74 -3.64
C VAL A 149 15.05 2.41 -3.03
N GLY A 150 14.63 2.39 -1.77
CA GLY A 150 14.10 1.19 -1.11
C GLY A 150 12.76 0.72 -1.69
N ARG A 151 11.89 1.66 -2.08
CA ARG A 151 10.63 1.34 -2.77
C ARG A 151 10.85 0.86 -4.21
N VAL A 152 11.84 1.42 -4.92
CA VAL A 152 12.21 0.95 -6.25
C VAL A 152 12.80 -0.46 -6.18
N GLU A 153 13.71 -0.73 -5.25
CA GLU A 153 14.22 -2.08 -5.01
C GLU A 153 13.09 -3.06 -4.68
N ALA A 154 12.17 -2.66 -3.80
CA ALA A 154 11.01 -3.47 -3.48
C ALA A 154 10.13 -3.76 -4.71
N ALA A 155 9.96 -2.80 -5.62
CA ALA A 155 9.22 -3.02 -6.86
C ALA A 155 9.91 -4.06 -7.76
N MET A 156 11.25 -4.02 -7.87
CA MET A 156 12.01 -5.00 -8.66
C MET A 156 11.97 -6.40 -8.04
N HIS A 157 12.23 -6.50 -6.73
CA HIS A 157 12.16 -7.77 -6.01
C HIS A 157 10.74 -8.37 -6.08
N PHE A 158 9.71 -7.53 -5.98
CA PHE A 158 8.33 -7.94 -6.12
C PHE A 158 8.02 -8.42 -7.54
N LEU A 159 8.50 -7.74 -8.58
CA LEU A 159 8.30 -8.17 -9.97
C LEU A 159 8.99 -9.51 -10.27
N MET A 160 10.20 -9.71 -9.74
CA MET A 160 10.91 -11.00 -9.82
C MET A 160 10.15 -12.10 -9.08
N PHE A 161 9.63 -11.81 -7.89
CA PHE A 161 8.78 -12.73 -7.15
C PHE A 161 7.51 -13.08 -7.93
N LEU A 162 6.80 -12.08 -8.47
CA LEU A 162 5.58 -12.27 -9.25
C LEU A 162 5.84 -13.19 -10.44
N ARG A 163 6.94 -12.97 -11.19
CA ARG A 163 7.32 -13.84 -12.31
C ARG A 163 7.47 -15.30 -11.88
N ASN A 164 8.08 -15.56 -10.72
CA ASN A 164 8.22 -16.91 -10.19
C ASN A 164 6.88 -17.47 -9.71
N TRP A 165 6.08 -16.67 -9.01
CA TRP A 165 4.77 -17.07 -8.52
C TRP A 165 3.82 -17.46 -9.66
N VAL A 166 3.77 -16.65 -10.72
CA VAL A 166 2.93 -16.93 -11.90
C VAL A 166 3.47 -18.06 -12.78
N SER A 167 4.72 -18.48 -12.60
CA SER A 167 5.27 -19.64 -13.31
C SER A 167 4.56 -20.94 -12.90
N GLY A 168 4.09 -21.03 -11.65
CA GLY A 168 3.28 -22.12 -11.13
C GLY A 168 1.80 -22.07 -11.54
N LEU A 169 1.38 -20.98 -12.21
CA LEU A 169 0.01 -20.79 -12.68
C LEU A 169 -0.10 -21.08 -14.18
N ASN A 170 -1.15 -21.80 -14.59
CA ASN A 170 -1.49 -21.99 -15.99
C ASN A 170 -2.26 -20.77 -16.51
N LEU A 171 -1.53 -19.75 -16.96
CA LEU A 171 -2.06 -18.46 -17.37
C LEU A 171 -2.06 -18.28 -18.90
N THR A 172 -3.10 -17.62 -19.40
CA THR A 172 -3.16 -17.02 -20.74
C THR A 172 -3.25 -15.48 -20.65
N ARG A 173 -3.16 -14.79 -21.79
CA ARG A 173 -3.23 -13.32 -21.86
C ARG A 173 -4.59 -12.73 -21.44
N ASP A 174 -5.64 -13.56 -21.46
CA ASP A 174 -6.99 -13.15 -21.06
C ASP A 174 -7.22 -13.31 -19.55
N ASP A 175 -6.28 -13.95 -18.85
CA ASP A 175 -6.38 -14.17 -17.42
C ASP A 175 -5.99 -12.91 -16.64
N ARG A 176 -6.37 -12.89 -15.37
CA ARG A 176 -6.18 -11.77 -14.46
C ARG A 176 -5.52 -12.20 -13.17
N LEU A 177 -4.67 -11.33 -12.63
CA LEU A 177 -4.17 -11.41 -11.27
C LEU A 177 -4.70 -10.22 -10.50
N LEU A 178 -5.10 -10.43 -9.24
CA LEU A 178 -5.52 -9.36 -8.36
C LEU A 178 -4.46 -9.12 -7.28
N LEU A 179 -3.90 -7.92 -7.23
CA LEU A 179 -2.97 -7.50 -6.20
C LEU A 179 -3.69 -6.60 -5.19
N VAL A 180 -3.61 -6.91 -3.91
CA VAL A 180 -4.25 -6.13 -2.82
C VAL A 180 -3.16 -5.56 -1.91
N GLY A 181 -2.81 -4.30 -2.12
CA GLY A 181 -1.77 -3.59 -1.36
C GLY A 181 -2.31 -2.83 -0.15
N HIS A 182 -1.68 -2.97 1.02
CA HIS A 182 -2.00 -2.17 2.22
C HIS A 182 -0.92 -1.12 2.52
N GLY A 183 -1.37 0.10 2.82
CA GLY A 183 -0.52 1.22 3.18
C GLY A 183 0.55 1.53 2.14
N HIS A 184 1.80 1.54 2.58
CA HIS A 184 2.94 1.89 1.72
C HIS A 184 3.19 0.88 0.59
N ALA A 185 2.67 -0.35 0.69
CA ALA A 185 2.75 -1.32 -0.41
C ALA A 185 2.07 -0.79 -1.69
N GLY A 186 1.04 0.06 -1.57
CA GLY A 186 0.43 0.68 -2.74
C GLY A 186 1.34 1.66 -3.48
N GLN A 187 2.33 2.27 -2.81
CA GLN A 187 3.34 3.10 -3.49
C GLN A 187 4.28 2.23 -4.33
N VAL A 188 4.63 1.03 -3.85
CA VAL A 188 5.40 0.04 -4.62
C VAL A 188 4.59 -0.44 -5.83
N LEU A 189 3.29 -0.66 -5.67
CA LEU A 189 2.40 -1.01 -6.78
C LEU A 189 2.22 0.14 -7.79
N ALA A 190 2.24 1.40 -7.35
CA ALA A 190 2.25 2.55 -8.25
C ALA A 190 3.52 2.56 -9.12
N LEU A 191 4.70 2.34 -8.51
CA LEU A 191 5.95 2.18 -9.27
C LEU A 191 5.86 1.00 -10.26
N LEU A 192 5.31 -0.14 -9.81
CA LEU A 192 5.11 -1.30 -10.66
C LEU A 192 4.20 -0.98 -11.87
N SER A 193 3.12 -0.21 -11.69
CA SER A 193 2.24 0.18 -12.79
C SER A 193 3.01 0.94 -13.89
N ASN A 194 3.87 1.89 -13.51
CA ASN A 194 4.71 2.64 -14.44
C ASN A 194 5.80 1.77 -15.11
N ILE A 195 6.32 0.76 -14.40
CA ILE A 195 7.28 -0.20 -14.98
C ILE A 195 6.59 -1.05 -16.04
N LEU A 196 5.38 -1.51 -15.78
CA LEU A 196 4.61 -2.41 -16.65
C LEU A 196 3.90 -1.71 -17.82
N THR A 197 3.93 -0.37 -17.89
CA THR A 197 3.32 0.42 -18.96
C THR A 197 3.74 -0.07 -20.36
N LYS A 198 2.79 -0.07 -21.29
CA LYS A 198 3.05 -0.42 -22.69
C LYS A 198 3.76 0.71 -23.43
N GLY A 199 4.60 0.35 -24.40
CA GLY A 199 5.34 1.32 -25.22
C GLY A 199 6.65 1.78 -24.59
N GLU A 200 7.37 2.66 -25.27
CA GLU A 200 8.67 3.17 -24.81
C GLU A 200 8.49 4.31 -23.80
N SER A 201 9.36 4.33 -22.78
CA SER A 201 9.37 5.38 -21.76
C SER A 201 10.81 5.69 -21.35
N GLU A 202 11.26 6.91 -21.62
CA GLU A 202 12.59 7.38 -21.22
C GLU A 202 12.78 7.31 -19.70
N MET A 203 11.74 7.63 -18.93
CA MET A 203 11.78 7.58 -17.47
C MET A 203 11.95 6.17 -16.95
N ARG A 204 11.33 5.17 -17.60
CA ARG A 204 11.53 3.77 -17.22
C ARG A 204 12.97 3.32 -17.46
N ALA A 205 13.56 3.66 -18.62
CA ALA A 205 14.97 3.37 -18.88
C ALA A 205 15.87 4.02 -17.82
N ARG A 206 15.59 5.29 -17.46
CA ARG A 206 16.34 6.03 -16.44
C ARG A 206 16.25 5.39 -15.06
N VAL A 207 15.08 4.86 -14.68
CA VAL A 207 14.91 4.16 -13.39
C VAL A 207 15.82 2.93 -13.30
N PHE A 208 15.88 2.12 -14.36
CA PHE A 208 16.77 0.95 -14.40
C PHE A 208 18.25 1.36 -14.40
N GLU A 209 18.61 2.44 -15.10
CA GLU A 209 19.98 2.97 -15.12
C GLU A 209 20.45 3.42 -13.72
N ILE A 210 19.63 4.20 -13.00
CA ILE A 210 19.95 4.66 -11.63
C ILE A 210 20.11 3.45 -10.71
N LEU A 211 19.18 2.48 -10.80
CA LEU A 211 19.23 1.30 -9.94
C LEU A 211 20.46 0.42 -10.22
N ALA A 212 20.81 0.22 -11.49
CA ALA A 212 22.01 -0.52 -11.88
C ALA A 212 23.28 0.11 -11.31
N LYS A 213 23.42 1.44 -11.42
CA LYS A 213 24.55 2.19 -10.82
C LYS A 213 24.59 2.01 -9.31
N TYR A 214 23.44 2.13 -8.64
CA TYR A 214 23.34 1.92 -7.20
C TYR A 214 23.74 0.50 -6.79
N TRP A 215 23.25 -0.53 -7.49
CA TRP A 215 23.60 -1.93 -7.21
C TRP A 215 25.08 -2.23 -7.43
N GLN A 216 25.70 -1.58 -8.42
CA GLN A 216 27.13 -1.70 -8.67
C GLN A 216 27.96 -1.00 -7.57
N ALA A 217 27.50 0.15 -7.07
CA ALA A 217 28.16 0.88 -5.99
C ALA A 217 27.97 0.22 -4.61
N CYS A 218 26.84 -0.47 -4.40
CA CYS A 218 26.50 -1.14 -3.15
C CYS A 218 26.11 -2.61 -3.38
N PRO A 219 27.08 -3.49 -3.70
CA PRO A 219 26.80 -4.89 -4.02
C PRO A 219 26.25 -5.66 -2.81
N SER A 220 25.34 -6.59 -3.07
CA SER A 220 24.82 -7.55 -2.09
C SER A 220 24.46 -8.86 -2.79
N ALA A 221 24.26 -9.95 -2.03
CA ALA A 221 23.87 -11.24 -2.60
C ALA A 221 22.51 -11.21 -3.33
N GLU A 222 21.67 -10.21 -3.01
CA GLU A 222 20.34 -10.03 -3.60
C GLU A 222 20.36 -9.08 -4.81
N ARG A 223 21.48 -8.40 -5.08
CA ARG A 223 21.63 -7.41 -6.15
C ARG A 223 22.46 -7.97 -7.29
N SER A 224 21.86 -8.08 -8.47
CA SER A 224 22.55 -8.52 -9.68
C SER A 224 22.17 -7.60 -10.85
N VAL A 225 23.15 -6.83 -11.34
CA VAL A 225 22.96 -5.94 -12.50
C VAL A 225 22.54 -6.74 -13.73
N GLU A 226 23.12 -7.93 -13.93
CA GLU A 226 22.75 -8.84 -15.03
C GLU A 226 21.29 -9.28 -14.96
N GLN A 227 20.79 -9.61 -13.75
CA GLN A 227 19.37 -9.93 -13.56
C GLN A 227 18.47 -8.72 -13.80
N LEU A 228 18.92 -7.52 -13.43
CA LEU A 228 18.18 -6.28 -13.66
C LEU A 228 18.07 -5.97 -15.16
N GLU A 229 19.14 -6.15 -15.93
CA GLU A 229 19.15 -6.01 -17.39
C GLU A 229 18.24 -7.04 -18.06
N HIS A 230 18.29 -8.29 -17.60
CA HIS A 230 17.37 -9.33 -18.09
C HIS A 230 15.91 -8.97 -17.79
N LEU A 231 15.62 -8.49 -16.58
CA LEU A 231 14.29 -8.05 -16.19
C LEU A 231 13.82 -6.87 -17.06
N TYR A 232 14.69 -5.91 -17.34
CA TYR A 232 14.39 -4.78 -18.22
C TYR A 232 13.97 -5.25 -19.62
N GLY A 233 14.71 -6.22 -20.20
CA GLY A 233 14.35 -6.82 -21.49
C GLY A 233 12.96 -7.46 -21.46
N LEU A 234 12.64 -8.24 -20.44
CA LEU A 234 11.30 -8.85 -20.28
C LEU A 234 10.17 -7.83 -20.14
N VAL A 235 10.45 -6.69 -19.50
CA VAL A 235 9.51 -5.57 -19.38
C VAL A 235 9.29 -4.91 -20.75
N MET A 236 10.37 -4.66 -21.52
CA MET A 236 10.26 -4.10 -22.87
C MET A 236 9.47 -5.02 -23.81
N ASP A 237 9.71 -6.32 -23.72
CA ASP A 237 9.03 -7.34 -24.52
C ASP A 237 7.59 -7.62 -24.06
N GLN A 238 7.15 -7.04 -22.94
CA GLN A 238 5.85 -7.30 -22.30
C GLN A 238 5.60 -8.78 -21.98
N THR A 239 6.67 -9.52 -21.67
CA THR A 239 6.62 -10.96 -21.39
C THR A 239 6.80 -11.30 -19.90
N VAL A 240 7.12 -10.30 -19.06
CA VAL A 240 7.46 -10.50 -17.64
C VAL A 240 6.43 -11.33 -16.85
N LEU A 241 5.13 -11.13 -17.12
CA LEU A 241 4.03 -11.89 -16.51
C LEU A 241 3.20 -12.70 -17.53
N LYS A 242 3.83 -13.19 -18.62
CA LYS A 242 3.16 -13.94 -19.70
C LYS A 242 2.00 -13.18 -20.39
N GLY A 243 1.97 -11.85 -20.26
CA GLY A 243 0.92 -10.99 -20.80
C GLY A 243 -0.42 -11.04 -20.05
N VAL A 244 -0.45 -11.57 -18.83
CA VAL A 244 -1.63 -11.54 -17.95
C VAL A 244 -1.98 -10.10 -17.56
N THR A 245 -3.27 -9.82 -17.36
CA THR A 245 -3.72 -8.51 -16.84
C THR A 245 -3.56 -8.46 -15.32
N VAL A 246 -3.05 -7.36 -14.78
CA VAL A 246 -2.88 -7.16 -13.33
C VAL A 246 -3.87 -6.13 -12.83
N ASP A 247 -4.90 -6.56 -12.11
CA ASP A 247 -5.83 -5.67 -11.41
C ASP A 247 -5.25 -5.31 -10.02
N VAL A 248 -5.42 -4.07 -9.59
CA VAL A 248 -4.81 -3.54 -8.36
C VAL A 248 -5.86 -2.92 -7.45
N VAL A 249 -5.83 -3.33 -6.19
CA VAL A 249 -6.56 -2.72 -5.08
C VAL A 249 -5.56 -2.16 -4.09
N THR A 250 -5.83 -0.96 -3.60
CA THR A 250 -5.05 -0.35 -2.52
C THR A 250 -5.93 -0.04 -1.33
N LEU A 251 -5.39 -0.26 -0.13
CA LEU A 251 -6.07 -0.09 1.15
C LEU A 251 -5.29 0.92 1.99
N GLY A 252 -5.79 2.16 2.08
CA GLY A 252 -5.17 3.23 2.85
C GLY A 252 -3.86 3.78 2.29
N THR A 253 -3.56 3.55 1.01
CA THR A 253 -2.35 4.07 0.37
C THR A 253 -2.41 5.59 0.25
N SER A 254 -1.37 6.27 0.73
CA SER A 254 -1.25 7.72 0.58
C SER A 254 -1.06 8.13 -0.88
N VAL A 255 -1.65 9.27 -1.26
CA VAL A 255 -1.55 9.80 -2.63
C VAL A 255 -0.18 10.47 -2.78
N ARG A 256 0.79 9.73 -3.31
CA ARG A 256 2.19 10.16 -3.41
C ARG A 256 2.77 9.95 -4.81
N TYR A 257 2.89 8.71 -5.27
CA TYR A 257 3.36 8.39 -6.62
C TYR A 257 2.19 8.33 -7.61
N GLY A 258 2.45 8.77 -8.83
CA GLY A 258 1.50 8.67 -9.94
C GLY A 258 1.32 7.22 -10.38
N TRP A 259 0.12 6.91 -10.88
CA TRP A 259 -0.20 5.62 -11.46
C TRP A 259 -0.16 5.71 -12.97
N ASP A 260 0.18 4.60 -13.60
CA ASP A 260 0.00 4.45 -15.05
C ASP A 260 -1.01 3.34 -15.31
N THR A 261 -2.21 3.75 -15.74
CA THR A 261 -3.32 2.82 -15.97
C THR A 261 -3.12 1.93 -17.20
N ASP A 262 -2.17 2.24 -18.09
CA ASP A 262 -1.87 1.35 -19.22
C ASP A 262 -0.99 0.16 -18.81
N GLY A 263 -0.33 0.25 -17.65
CA GLY A 263 0.47 -0.84 -17.05
C GLY A 263 -0.33 -1.80 -16.16
N VAL A 264 -1.60 -1.50 -15.87
CA VAL A 264 -2.49 -2.33 -15.05
C VAL A 264 -3.86 -2.49 -15.71
N GLY A 265 -4.68 -3.41 -15.20
CA GLY A 265 -6.06 -3.61 -15.64
C GLY A 265 -6.99 -2.61 -14.95
N HIS A 266 -7.64 -3.07 -13.89
CA HIS A 266 -8.45 -2.21 -13.04
C HIS A 266 -7.67 -1.67 -11.85
N LEU A 267 -8.02 -0.46 -11.40
CA LEU A 267 -7.41 0.20 -10.23
C LEU A 267 -8.49 0.71 -9.28
N LEU A 268 -8.45 0.27 -8.02
CA LEU A 268 -9.39 0.64 -6.96
C LEU A 268 -8.66 1.04 -5.67
N HIS A 269 -9.07 2.16 -5.10
CA HIS A 269 -8.54 2.70 -3.86
C HIS A 269 -9.62 2.67 -2.78
N PHE A 270 -9.35 2.02 -1.66
CA PHE A 270 -10.15 2.13 -0.43
C PHE A 270 -9.46 3.10 0.52
N VAL A 271 -10.23 4.06 1.01
CA VAL A 271 -9.74 5.06 1.97
C VAL A 271 -10.73 5.20 3.11
N ASN A 272 -10.29 4.88 4.31
CA ASN A 272 -11.04 5.10 5.55
C ASN A 272 -11.15 6.60 5.80
N HIS A 273 -12.39 7.07 5.77
CA HIS A 273 -12.74 8.46 5.75
C HIS A 273 -13.91 8.72 6.69
N ARG A 274 -13.84 9.84 7.42
CA ARG A 274 -14.92 10.31 8.26
C ARG A 274 -15.55 11.59 7.77
N GLU A 275 -16.89 11.59 7.79
CA GLU A 275 -17.68 12.80 7.51
C GLU A 275 -17.51 13.78 8.68
N ILE A 276 -16.59 14.73 8.54
CA ILE A 276 -16.36 15.78 9.54
C ILE A 276 -17.20 17.03 9.23
N ARG A 277 -17.61 17.22 7.97
CA ARG A 277 -18.34 18.42 7.53
C ARG A 277 -19.84 18.24 7.71
N THR A 278 -20.50 19.26 8.24
CA THR A 278 -21.97 19.32 8.39
C THR A 278 -22.67 19.97 7.18
N ASP A 279 -21.93 20.45 6.19
CA ASP A 279 -22.46 21.18 5.02
C ASP A 279 -22.89 20.27 3.85
N GLY A 280 -23.00 18.96 4.09
CA GLY A 280 -23.41 17.96 3.11
C GLY A 280 -22.35 17.59 2.06
N LYS A 281 -21.15 18.19 2.10
CA LYS A 281 -20.03 17.85 1.19
C LYS A 281 -19.21 16.68 1.74
N ARG A 282 -19.85 15.51 1.83
CA ARG A 282 -19.32 14.29 2.49
C ARG A 282 -18.00 13.76 1.92
N TRP A 283 -17.65 14.14 0.70
CA TRP A 283 -16.41 13.70 0.04
C TRP A 283 -15.21 14.60 0.33
N LEU A 284 -15.44 15.80 0.89
CA LEU A 284 -14.36 16.70 1.30
C LEU A 284 -13.95 16.33 2.72
N ALA A 285 -12.70 15.88 2.86
CA ALA A 285 -12.02 15.84 4.15
C ALA A 285 -12.04 17.23 4.80
N LYS A 286 -11.89 17.29 6.14
CA LYS A 286 -11.48 18.52 6.81
C LYS A 286 -10.26 19.07 6.06
N MET A 287 -10.37 20.31 5.56
CA MET A 287 -9.35 20.99 4.74
C MET A 287 -8.10 21.38 5.57
N ASP A 288 -7.90 20.77 6.73
CA ASP A 288 -6.92 21.23 7.71
C ASP A 288 -6.25 20.05 8.41
N LEU A 289 -4.98 20.25 8.75
CA LEU A 289 -4.23 19.41 9.68
C LEU A 289 -5.04 19.19 10.99
N PRO A 290 -4.76 18.10 11.73
CA PRO A 290 -5.32 17.91 13.07
C PRO A 290 -5.19 19.20 13.90
N GLN A 291 -6.32 19.77 14.33
CA GLN A 291 -6.33 21.06 15.03
C GLN A 291 -5.93 20.91 16.49
N ILE A 292 -6.18 19.72 17.05
CA ILE A 292 -5.70 19.28 18.35
C ILE A 292 -5.11 17.88 18.20
N ALA A 293 -4.04 17.60 18.94
CA ALA A 293 -3.33 16.32 18.89
C ALA A 293 -4.24 15.10 19.17
N TRP A 294 -5.29 15.27 19.97
CA TRP A 294 -6.25 14.21 20.28
C TRP A 294 -7.06 13.71 19.07
N GLU A 295 -7.17 14.48 17.99
CA GLU A 295 -7.91 14.05 16.79
C GLU A 295 -7.35 12.75 16.18
N MET A 296 -6.03 12.56 16.25
CA MET A 296 -5.37 11.37 15.70
C MET A 296 -5.67 10.09 16.48
N PRO A 297 -5.42 10.00 17.81
CA PRO A 297 -5.80 8.82 18.61
C PRO A 297 -7.29 8.46 18.55
N TYR A 298 -8.18 9.44 18.38
CA TYR A 298 -9.62 9.19 18.22
C TYR A 298 -10.05 8.90 16.77
N GLN A 299 -9.10 8.91 15.82
CA GLN A 299 -9.34 8.65 14.40
C GLN A 299 -10.42 9.58 13.83
N ALA A 300 -10.49 10.82 14.30
CA ALA A 300 -11.60 11.74 13.99
C ALA A 300 -11.72 11.99 12.48
N GLY A 301 -10.61 11.94 11.75
CA GLY A 301 -10.53 12.05 10.28
C GLY A 301 -10.41 10.73 9.52
N GLY A 302 -10.61 9.58 10.15
CA GLY A 302 -10.43 8.26 9.54
C GLY A 302 -8.97 7.85 9.59
N ASP A 303 -8.35 7.62 8.43
CA ASP A 303 -6.96 7.13 8.31
C ASP A 303 -5.94 8.27 8.25
N TYR A 304 -5.24 8.52 9.36
CA TYR A 304 -4.21 9.57 9.40
C TYR A 304 -2.88 9.17 8.77
N VAL A 305 -2.57 7.88 8.67
CA VAL A 305 -1.37 7.42 7.96
C VAL A 305 -1.49 7.76 6.47
N GLN A 306 -2.63 7.44 5.87
CA GLN A 306 -2.94 7.79 4.47
C GLN A 306 -2.82 9.30 4.21
N GLN A 307 -3.27 10.12 5.16
CA GLN A 307 -3.30 11.58 5.02
C GLN A 307 -1.94 12.25 5.21
N LEU A 308 -1.09 11.71 6.08
CA LEU A 308 0.13 12.38 6.55
C LEU A 308 1.42 11.77 6.02
N ALA A 309 1.43 10.49 5.61
CA ALA A 309 2.57 9.82 4.97
C ALA A 309 2.65 10.16 3.45
N VAL A 310 2.67 11.45 3.14
CA VAL A 310 2.64 12.00 1.78
C VAL A 310 4.02 12.50 1.35
N ALA A 311 4.11 13.18 0.20
CA ALA A 311 5.35 13.80 -0.27
C ALA A 311 6.05 14.63 0.82
N GLY A 312 7.37 14.56 0.89
CA GLY A 312 8.18 15.16 1.95
C GLY A 312 8.37 14.27 3.20
N THR A 313 7.73 13.10 3.25
CA THR A 313 7.99 12.09 4.27
C THR A 313 8.86 10.98 3.71
N ASP A 314 9.94 10.61 4.40
CA ASP A 314 10.74 9.43 4.08
C ASP A 314 11.63 9.06 5.27
N MET A 315 12.10 7.81 5.28
CA MET A 315 13.26 7.45 6.06
C MET A 315 14.51 8.07 5.43
N VAL A 316 15.48 8.42 6.26
CA VAL A 316 16.77 8.90 5.80
C VAL A 316 17.59 7.69 5.35
N PRO A 317 18.13 7.66 4.11
CA PRO A 317 19.02 6.60 3.70
C PRO A 317 20.22 6.47 4.64
N ASN A 318 20.67 5.25 4.90
CA ASN A 318 21.73 4.98 5.88
C ASN A 318 23.15 4.93 5.28
N THR A 319 23.29 5.05 3.95
CA THR A 319 24.59 5.09 3.27
C THR A 319 24.65 6.24 2.26
N PRO A 320 25.85 6.78 1.96
CA PRO A 320 26.02 7.83 0.94
C PRO A 320 25.54 7.40 -0.45
N GLU A 321 25.75 6.14 -0.84
CA GLU A 321 25.34 5.61 -2.13
C GLU A 321 23.80 5.56 -2.23
N ALA A 322 23.14 5.15 -1.14
CA ALA A 322 21.68 5.13 -1.07
C ALA A 322 21.13 6.56 -1.04
N GLU A 323 21.81 7.51 -0.38
CA GLU A 323 21.44 8.92 -0.40
C GLU A 323 21.51 9.51 -1.82
N GLN A 324 22.61 9.26 -2.54
CA GLN A 324 22.76 9.72 -3.92
C GLN A 324 21.67 9.13 -4.83
N ALA A 325 21.46 7.81 -4.79
CA ALA A 325 20.42 7.16 -5.59
C ALA A 325 19.01 7.68 -5.22
N ASN A 326 18.77 7.95 -3.94
CA ASN A 326 17.50 8.51 -3.48
C ASN A 326 17.28 9.94 -4.00
N VAL A 327 18.33 10.74 -4.12
CA VAL A 327 18.28 12.07 -4.76
C VAL A 327 17.97 11.93 -6.25
N ASP A 328 18.66 11.03 -6.96
CA ASP A 328 18.43 10.81 -8.40
C ASP A 328 16.98 10.36 -8.67
N PHE A 329 16.43 9.48 -7.83
CA PHE A 329 15.03 9.06 -7.92
C PHE A 329 14.03 10.15 -7.53
N ARG A 330 14.40 11.05 -6.63
CA ARG A 330 13.56 12.18 -6.23
C ARG A 330 13.24 13.07 -7.42
N GLU A 331 14.20 13.32 -8.31
CA GLU A 331 13.98 14.11 -9.53
C GLU A 331 12.90 13.52 -10.44
N ILE A 332 12.73 12.20 -10.42
CA ILE A 332 11.73 11.47 -11.21
C ILE A 332 10.38 11.42 -10.51
N PHE A 333 10.36 11.07 -9.22
CA PHE A 333 9.11 10.75 -8.52
C PHE A 333 8.52 11.91 -7.72
N GLU A 334 9.37 12.78 -7.16
CA GLU A 334 8.97 13.79 -6.18
C GLU A 334 9.96 14.98 -6.19
N PRO A 335 10.01 15.80 -7.26
CA PRO A 335 11.06 16.81 -7.46
C PRO A 335 11.07 17.94 -6.41
N TYR A 336 10.05 18.01 -5.56
CA TYR A 336 9.98 18.89 -4.40
C TYR A 336 9.86 18.02 -3.14
N ASP A 337 10.75 18.19 -2.16
CA ASP A 337 10.87 17.40 -0.92
C ASP A 337 11.01 18.33 0.30
N GLY A 338 10.89 17.78 1.50
CA GLY A 338 11.11 18.45 2.77
C GLY A 338 9.82 18.88 3.47
N PHE A 339 10.00 19.56 4.60
CA PHE A 339 8.91 19.95 5.49
C PHE A 339 7.88 20.87 4.80
N GLU A 340 8.33 21.82 3.99
CA GLU A 340 7.45 22.75 3.27
C GLU A 340 6.57 22.02 2.27
N ARG A 341 7.13 21.05 1.54
CA ARG A 341 6.37 20.20 0.64
C ARG A 341 5.37 19.35 1.41
N TRP A 342 5.80 18.72 2.49
CA TRP A 342 4.92 17.95 3.35
C TRP A 342 3.75 18.78 3.87
N LEU A 343 4.02 19.99 4.35
CA LEU A 343 3.00 20.92 4.85
C LEU A 343 2.03 21.33 3.73
N GLU A 344 2.53 21.58 2.53
CA GLU A 344 1.70 21.87 1.35
C GLU A 344 0.77 20.69 1.02
N CYS A 345 1.31 19.48 0.93
CA CYS A 345 0.56 18.27 0.58
C CYS A 345 -0.46 17.89 1.64
N THR A 346 -0.09 17.94 2.92
CA THR A 346 -0.99 17.62 4.03
C THR A 346 -2.14 18.62 4.16
N ARG A 347 -1.91 19.91 3.90
CA ARG A 347 -2.98 20.93 3.85
C ARG A 347 -3.96 20.72 2.69
N ARG A 348 -3.52 20.16 1.57
CA ARG A 348 -4.43 19.78 0.47
C ARG A 348 -5.36 18.63 0.87
N ALA A 349 -4.96 17.82 1.85
CA ALA A 349 -5.72 16.69 2.38
C ALA A 349 -6.25 15.75 1.28
N THR A 350 -5.45 15.52 0.23
CA THR A 350 -5.83 14.68 -0.91
C THR A 350 -6.01 13.24 -0.46
N ARG A 351 -7.23 12.72 -0.63
CA ARG A 351 -7.57 11.33 -0.26
C ARG A 351 -7.61 10.38 -1.44
N CYS A 352 -8.04 10.86 -2.59
CA CYS A 352 -8.20 10.04 -3.78
C CYS A 352 -7.11 10.38 -4.79
N ALA A 353 -6.51 9.35 -5.36
CA ALA A 353 -5.70 9.48 -6.56
C ALA A 353 -6.59 9.97 -7.73
N ASN A 354 -5.96 10.60 -8.71
CA ASN A 354 -6.65 11.01 -9.94
C ASN A 354 -6.98 9.80 -10.82
N ASP A 355 -6.15 8.78 -10.77
CA ASP A 355 -6.26 7.55 -11.54
C ASP A 355 -7.04 6.47 -10.79
N GLY A 356 -7.77 5.64 -11.52
CA GLY A 356 -8.58 4.57 -10.96
C GLY A 356 -9.85 5.05 -10.24
N GLN A 357 -10.55 4.08 -9.64
CA GLN A 357 -11.74 4.36 -8.83
C GLN A 357 -11.35 4.54 -7.37
N CYS A 358 -11.88 5.56 -6.71
CA CYS A 358 -11.72 5.76 -5.26
C CYS A 358 -13.04 5.54 -4.51
N LEU A 359 -12.99 4.73 -3.46
CA LEU A 359 -14.05 4.49 -2.49
C LEU A 359 -13.64 5.07 -1.13
N LEU A 360 -14.38 6.08 -0.71
CA LEU A 360 -14.32 6.62 0.64
C LEU A 360 -15.25 5.78 1.52
N VAL A 361 -14.71 5.18 2.58
CA VAL A 361 -15.44 4.25 3.45
C VAL A 361 -15.39 4.73 4.89
N GLU A 362 -16.54 4.87 5.53
CA GLU A 362 -16.63 5.13 6.97
C GLU A 362 -16.60 3.80 7.73
N TYR A 363 -15.45 3.45 8.31
CA TYR A 363 -15.27 2.23 9.11
C TYR A 363 -15.71 2.36 10.58
N GLY A 364 -16.10 3.56 11.01
CA GLY A 364 -16.45 3.87 12.39
C GLY A 364 -15.23 4.05 13.30
N VAL A 365 -15.49 4.36 14.57
CA VAL A 365 -14.48 4.35 15.64
C VAL A 365 -14.19 2.90 16.00
N GLN A 366 -12.93 2.50 15.85
CA GLN A 366 -12.46 1.22 16.34
C GLN A 366 -12.53 1.23 17.87
N ALA A 367 -13.05 0.16 18.48
CA ALA A 367 -13.27 0.09 19.92
C ALA A 367 -11.97 -0.04 20.71
N GLU A 368 -10.90 -0.50 20.05
CA GLU A 368 -9.55 -0.56 20.60
C GLU A 368 -9.08 0.82 21.02
N GLU A 369 -8.36 0.93 22.13
CA GLU A 369 -8.03 2.23 22.72
C GLU A 369 -6.65 2.76 22.32
N SER A 370 -5.75 1.90 21.80
CA SER A 370 -4.35 2.29 21.56
C SER A 370 -4.04 2.61 20.09
N PRO A 371 -3.20 3.65 19.82
CA PRO A 371 -2.70 3.93 18.47
C PRO A 371 -2.05 2.73 17.79
N ARG A 372 -1.40 1.83 18.53
CA ARG A 372 -0.78 0.61 17.98
C ARG A 372 -1.79 -0.36 17.39
N GLN A 373 -2.98 -0.50 17.99
CA GLN A 373 -4.00 -1.42 17.51
C GLN A 373 -4.80 -0.86 16.32
N GLN A 374 -4.94 0.45 16.28
CA GLN A 374 -5.73 1.14 15.27
C GLN A 374 -4.88 1.64 14.09
N LEU A 375 -3.56 1.81 14.32
CA LEU A 375 -2.63 2.52 13.46
C LEU A 375 -3.16 3.90 13.03
N PHE A 376 -3.71 4.66 13.98
CA PHE A 376 -4.41 5.93 13.70
C PHE A 376 -5.47 5.83 12.59
N GLY A 377 -6.25 4.73 12.60
CA GLY A 377 -7.33 4.45 11.65
C GLY A 377 -6.89 3.67 10.42
N HIS A 378 -5.61 3.32 10.31
CA HIS A 378 -5.02 2.62 9.18
C HIS A 378 -5.15 1.08 9.26
N ALA A 379 -5.40 0.51 10.44
CA ALA A 379 -5.47 -0.94 10.63
C ALA A 379 -6.78 -1.58 10.16
N CYS A 380 -7.85 -0.80 9.95
CA CYS A 380 -9.19 -1.33 9.72
C CYS A 380 -9.33 -2.21 8.47
N TYR A 381 -8.48 -2.01 7.47
CA TYR A 381 -8.61 -2.70 6.18
C TYR A 381 -8.16 -4.16 6.20
N THR A 382 -7.23 -4.52 7.08
CA THR A 382 -6.62 -5.86 7.12
C THR A 382 -7.33 -6.82 8.08
N GLN A 383 -8.36 -6.33 8.79
CA GLN A 383 -9.13 -7.11 9.74
C GLN A 383 -10.12 -8.04 9.03
N SER A 384 -10.26 -9.28 9.51
CA SER A 384 -11.18 -10.28 8.99
C SER A 384 -12.64 -9.79 8.88
N ARG A 385 -13.08 -8.88 9.75
CA ARG A 385 -14.43 -8.28 9.66
C ARG A 385 -14.66 -7.48 8.37
N ALA A 386 -13.60 -6.95 7.76
CA ALA A 386 -13.67 -6.19 6.51
C ALA A 386 -13.63 -7.08 5.26
N MET A 387 -13.30 -8.37 5.42
CA MET A 387 -13.00 -9.28 4.32
C MET A 387 -14.14 -9.41 3.29
N LEU A 388 -15.36 -9.69 3.76
CA LEU A 388 -16.51 -9.85 2.87
C LEU A 388 -16.89 -8.53 2.19
N PHE A 389 -16.85 -7.43 2.93
CA PHE A 389 -17.11 -6.10 2.40
C PHE A 389 -16.12 -5.76 1.28
N LEU A 390 -14.82 -5.92 1.52
CA LEU A 390 -13.77 -5.65 0.53
C LEU A 390 -13.95 -6.54 -0.71
N ALA A 391 -14.12 -7.84 -0.53
CA ALA A 391 -14.33 -8.77 -1.65
C ALA A 391 -15.58 -8.40 -2.48
N THR A 392 -16.65 -7.97 -1.82
CA THR A 392 -17.90 -7.53 -2.47
C THR A 392 -17.66 -6.29 -3.31
N GLU A 393 -17.08 -5.23 -2.73
CA GLU A 393 -16.84 -3.97 -3.44
C GLU A 393 -15.81 -4.14 -4.58
N ILE A 394 -14.79 -5.00 -4.41
CA ILE A 394 -13.84 -5.34 -5.47
C ILE A 394 -14.56 -6.05 -6.62
N ALA A 395 -15.31 -7.11 -6.33
CA ALA A 395 -16.03 -7.85 -7.36
C ALA A 395 -17.04 -6.96 -8.09
N GLN A 396 -17.74 -6.09 -7.36
CA GLN A 396 -18.68 -5.15 -7.96
C GLN A 396 -17.99 -4.12 -8.86
N ALA A 397 -16.87 -3.54 -8.42
CA ALA A 397 -16.15 -2.52 -9.19
C ALA A 397 -15.46 -3.10 -10.43
N PHE A 398 -14.86 -4.28 -10.34
CA PHE A 398 -14.00 -4.84 -11.39
C PHE A 398 -14.72 -5.85 -12.29
N TYR A 399 -15.65 -6.62 -11.74
CA TYR A 399 -16.12 -7.87 -12.33
C TYR A 399 -17.64 -7.96 -12.48
N SER A 400 -18.37 -6.87 -12.21
CA SER A 400 -19.79 -6.80 -12.55
C SER A 400 -19.94 -6.89 -14.07
N GLN A 401 -20.77 -7.81 -14.55
CA GLN A 401 -21.16 -7.81 -15.95
C GLN A 401 -21.86 -6.47 -16.24
N LYS A 402 -21.33 -5.70 -17.19
CA LYS A 402 -22.12 -4.63 -17.79
C LYS A 402 -23.30 -5.33 -18.45
N SER A 403 -24.50 -5.13 -17.91
CA SER A 403 -25.74 -5.44 -18.62
C SER A 403 -25.66 -4.73 -19.96
N SER A 404 -25.49 -5.52 -21.02
CA SER A 404 -25.34 -5.12 -22.41
C SER A 404 -26.53 -4.32 -22.91
#